data_AF-A0AAU1MPR5-F1
#
_entry.id   AF-A0AAU1MPR5-F1
#
_cell.length_a   1.000
_cell.length_b   1.000
_cell.length_c   1.000
_cell.angle_alpha   90.00
_cell.angle_beta   90.00
_cell.angle_gamma   90.00
#
_symmetry.space_group_name_H-M   'P 1'
#
loop_
_entity.id
_entity.type
_entity.pdbx_description
1 polymer ?
#
loop_
_entity_poly.entity_id
_entity_poly.type
_entity_poly.pdbx_seq_one_letter_code
_entity_poly.pdbx_strand_id
1 'polypeptide(L)'
;MRQDELVLLRLAYLTGIFSDEIADDVDLLPRIEPPKGVGVEECLRVVRHHLSNFLPKRPAPKAGFRPQTSREWQDRFPALSHLLTSYFHQDFSLEYQSRREAIDDYLSIESREDQEAVDQEVDGFLAVNTSDDDLKDANRVLGLRITPPDDVTLRQWRLDIQGILRHHERQ
;
A
#
# COMPACT_ATOMS: atom_id res chain seq x y z
N MET A 1 -11.79 -14.94 24.10
CA MET A 1 -11.72 -14.23 22.80
C MET A 1 -10.78 -15.03 21.92
N ARG A 2 -11.25 -15.46 20.74
CA ARG A 2 -10.48 -16.38 19.89
C ARG A 2 -9.46 -15.59 19.06
N GLN A 3 -8.32 -16.18 18.77
CA GLN A 3 -7.22 -15.54 18.05
C GLN A 3 -7.63 -15.01 16.66
N ASP A 4 -8.64 -15.65 16.06
CA ASP A 4 -9.21 -15.28 14.76
C ASP A 4 -10.06 -13.99 14.82
N GLU A 5 -10.70 -13.69 15.96
CA GLU A 5 -11.45 -12.44 16.17
C GLU A 5 -10.51 -11.23 16.33
N LEU A 6 -9.32 -11.45 16.90
CA LEU A 6 -8.29 -10.42 17.05
C LEU A 6 -7.68 -10.02 15.70
N VAL A 7 -7.49 -10.97 14.78
CA VAL A 7 -6.96 -10.69 13.44
C VAL A 7 -7.98 -9.90 12.60
N LEU A 8 -9.26 -10.25 12.67
CA LEU A 8 -10.34 -9.53 11.97
C LEU A 8 -10.53 -8.11 12.51
N LEU A 9 -10.49 -7.92 13.83
CA LEU A 9 -10.57 -6.58 14.45
C LEU A 9 -9.37 -5.72 14.07
N ARG A 10 -8.17 -6.31 13.96
CA ARG A 10 -6.94 -5.59 13.62
C ARG A 10 -6.90 -5.19 12.15
N LEU A 11 -7.31 -6.06 11.23
CA LEU A 11 -7.44 -5.72 9.80
C LEU A 11 -8.50 -4.64 9.55
N ALA A 12 -9.61 -4.68 10.28
CA ALA A 12 -10.67 -3.69 10.13
C ALA A 12 -10.30 -2.31 10.72
N TYR A 13 -9.48 -2.27 11.77
CA TYR A 13 -8.90 -1.03 12.29
C TYR A 13 -7.86 -0.44 11.32
N LEU A 14 -6.95 -1.27 10.79
CA LEU A 14 -5.88 -0.85 9.87
C LEU A 14 -6.39 -0.35 8.51
N THR A 15 -7.56 -0.82 8.08
CA THR A 15 -8.21 -0.36 6.82
C THR A 15 -9.11 0.87 7.00
N GLY A 16 -9.22 1.39 8.23
CA GLY A 16 -10.09 2.53 8.55
C GLY A 16 -11.59 2.20 8.53
N ILE A 17 -11.99 0.93 8.47
CA ILE A 17 -13.41 0.52 8.44
C ILE A 17 -14.11 0.83 9.77
N PHE A 18 -13.36 0.99 10.87
CA PHE A 18 -13.86 1.38 12.18
C PHE A 18 -13.05 2.54 12.79
N SER A 19 -12.90 3.65 12.06
CA SER A 19 -12.56 4.94 12.69
C SER A 19 -13.78 5.45 13.46
N ASP A 20 -13.62 6.03 14.64
CA ASP A 20 -14.72 6.67 15.40
C ASP A 20 -15.40 7.82 14.61
N GLU A 21 -14.73 8.35 13.57
CA GLU A 21 -15.29 9.34 12.64
C GLU A 21 -16.16 8.71 11.54
N ILE A 22 -16.03 7.39 11.31
CA ILE A 22 -16.81 6.60 10.34
C ILE A 22 -17.82 5.69 11.06
N ALA A 23 -17.62 5.43 12.37
CA ALA A 23 -18.45 4.53 13.18
C ALA A 23 -19.93 4.94 13.21
N ASP A 24 -20.23 6.24 13.15
CA ASP A 24 -21.61 6.75 13.10
C ASP A 24 -22.27 6.61 11.72
N ASP A 25 -21.49 6.41 10.64
CA ASP A 25 -21.96 6.37 9.25
C ASP A 25 -21.84 4.96 8.61
N VAL A 26 -21.29 3.96 9.31
CA VAL A 26 -21.26 2.55 8.82
C VAL A 26 -22.68 2.04 8.52
N ASP A 27 -23.68 2.48 9.30
CA ASP A 27 -25.09 2.13 9.07
C ASP A 27 -25.69 2.77 7.80
N LEU A 28 -25.06 3.82 7.26
CA LEU A 28 -25.47 4.48 6.01
C LEU A 28 -24.83 3.86 4.77
N LEU A 29 -23.81 3.01 4.92
CA LEU A 29 -23.20 2.32 3.80
C LEU A 29 -24.15 1.25 3.25
N PRO A 30 -24.28 1.14 1.92
CA PRO A 30 -25.09 0.09 1.31
C PRO A 30 -24.54 -1.28 1.73
N ARG A 31 -25.35 -2.04 2.47
CA ARG A 31 -24.99 -3.38 2.90
C ARG A 31 -24.97 -4.29 1.69
N ILE A 32 -23.87 -5.03 1.51
CA ILE A 32 -23.86 -6.16 0.58
C ILE A 32 -24.76 -7.21 1.22
N GLU A 33 -25.90 -7.49 0.59
CA GLU A 33 -26.79 -8.57 0.99
C GLU A 33 -26.53 -9.79 0.10
N PRO A 34 -25.80 -10.81 0.60
CA PRO A 34 -25.55 -12.00 -0.18
C PRO A 34 -26.84 -12.79 -0.42
N PRO A 35 -26.98 -13.47 -1.57
CA PRO A 35 -28.01 -14.48 -1.75
C PRO A 35 -27.94 -15.55 -0.66
N LYS A 36 -29.09 -16.18 -0.34
CA LYS A 36 -29.15 -17.25 0.68
C LYS A 36 -28.10 -18.34 0.40
N GLY A 37 -27.27 -18.64 1.41
CA GLY A 37 -26.24 -19.66 1.33
C GLY A 37 -24.90 -19.20 0.75
N VAL A 38 -24.76 -17.92 0.43
CA VAL A 38 -23.53 -17.31 -0.10
C VAL A 38 -22.96 -16.35 0.95
N GLY A 39 -21.64 -16.38 1.18
CA GLY A 39 -20.97 -15.44 2.08
C GLY A 39 -20.63 -14.11 1.40
N VAL A 40 -20.38 -13.06 2.18
CA VAL A 40 -19.93 -11.75 1.66
C VAL A 40 -18.63 -11.89 0.86
N GLU A 41 -17.68 -12.68 1.36
CA GLU A 41 -16.41 -12.96 0.67
C GLU A 41 -16.62 -13.58 -0.71
N GLU A 42 -17.58 -14.51 -0.82
CA GLU A 42 -17.92 -15.16 -2.08
C GLU A 42 -18.53 -14.16 -3.07
N CYS A 43 -19.41 -13.26 -2.60
CA CYS A 43 -19.92 -12.16 -3.42
C CYS A 43 -18.80 -11.23 -3.90
N LEU A 44 -17.88 -10.83 -3.02
CA LEU A 44 -16.75 -9.96 -3.37
C LEU A 44 -15.80 -10.64 -4.37
N ARG A 45 -15.57 -11.96 -4.23
CA ARG A 45 -14.78 -12.76 -5.16
C ARG A 45 -15.40 -12.76 -6.57
N VAL A 46 -16.72 -12.95 -6.66
CA VAL A 46 -17.46 -12.93 -7.93
C VAL A 46 -17.42 -11.54 -8.56
N VAL A 47 -17.66 -10.47 -7.78
CA VAL A 47 -17.58 -9.08 -8.25
C VAL A 47 -16.18 -8.76 -8.76
N ARG A 48 -15.13 -9.09 -8.00
CA ARG A 48 -13.74 -8.92 -8.42
C ARG A 48 -13.48 -9.61 -9.76
N HIS A 49 -13.91 -10.87 -9.90
CA HIS A 49 -13.75 -11.62 -11.14
C HIS A 49 -14.43 -10.92 -12.34
N HIS A 50 -15.66 -10.44 -12.17
CA HIS A 50 -16.36 -9.70 -13.22
C HIS A 50 -15.66 -8.39 -13.57
N LEU A 51 -15.23 -7.61 -12.57
CA LEU A 51 -14.49 -6.37 -12.79
C LEU A 51 -13.17 -6.61 -13.54
N SER A 52 -12.41 -7.63 -13.16
CA SER A 52 -11.16 -7.99 -13.84
C SER A 52 -11.36 -8.40 -15.30
N ASN A 53 -12.52 -8.99 -15.63
CA ASN A 53 -12.86 -9.40 -16.99
C ASN A 53 -13.47 -8.28 -17.83
N PHE A 54 -14.19 -7.34 -17.19
CA PHE A 54 -14.96 -6.30 -17.87
C PHE A 54 -14.14 -5.01 -18.08
N LEU A 55 -13.24 -4.71 -17.15
CA LEU A 55 -12.37 -3.54 -17.29
C LEU A 55 -11.29 -3.85 -18.34
N PRO A 56 -11.09 -2.97 -19.34
CA PRO A 56 -10.04 -3.17 -20.31
C PRO A 56 -8.70 -3.28 -19.57
N LYS A 57 -7.88 -4.27 -19.93
CA LYS A 57 -6.49 -4.34 -19.47
C LYS A 57 -5.85 -3.02 -19.83
N ARG A 58 -5.49 -2.25 -18.81
CA ARG A 58 -4.91 -0.93 -19.01
C ARG A 58 -3.61 -1.10 -19.79
N PRO A 59 -3.38 -0.31 -20.85
CA PRO A 59 -2.08 -0.34 -21.50
C PRO A 59 -1.02 -0.08 -20.43
N ALA A 60 0.02 -0.91 -20.41
CA ALA A 60 1.14 -0.73 -19.51
C ALA A 60 1.64 0.73 -19.64
N PRO A 61 1.91 1.42 -18.52
CA PRO A 61 2.47 2.76 -18.56
C PRO A 61 3.71 2.77 -19.46
N LYS A 62 3.78 3.72 -20.41
CA LYS A 62 4.96 3.85 -21.27
C LYS A 62 6.19 4.09 -20.40
N ALA A 63 7.21 3.25 -20.56
CA ALA A 63 8.49 3.41 -19.88
C ALA A 63 9.07 4.81 -20.15
N GLY A 64 9.62 5.45 -19.12
CA GLY A 64 10.33 6.73 -19.23
C GLY A 64 9.50 8.02 -19.11
N PHE A 65 8.16 7.99 -19.16
CA PHE A 65 7.35 9.19 -18.91
C PHE A 65 7.19 9.44 -17.40
N ARG A 66 7.34 10.68 -16.89
CA ARG A 66 7.03 10.95 -15.48
C ARG A 66 5.53 11.21 -15.31
N PRO A 67 4.81 10.50 -14.43
CA PRO A 67 3.40 10.77 -14.16
C PRO A 67 3.15 12.23 -13.74
N GLN A 68 2.04 12.81 -14.17
CA GLN A 68 1.69 14.21 -13.93
C GLN A 68 0.60 14.38 -12.88
N THR A 69 -0.26 13.37 -12.70
CA THR A 69 -1.35 13.42 -11.73
C THR A 69 -1.17 12.39 -10.63
N SER A 70 -1.74 12.64 -9.44
CA SER A 70 -1.68 11.69 -8.33
C SER A 70 -2.23 10.31 -8.69
N ARG A 71 -3.29 10.29 -9.51
CA ARG A 71 -3.86 9.04 -10.02
C ARG A 71 -2.88 8.28 -10.91
N GLU A 72 -2.19 8.95 -11.83
CA GLU A 72 -1.19 8.30 -12.69
C GLU A 72 0.00 7.75 -11.90
N TRP A 73 0.38 8.41 -10.79
CA TRP A 73 1.38 7.90 -9.87
C TRP A 73 0.93 6.61 -9.19
N GLN A 74 -0.27 6.60 -8.61
CA GLN A 74 -0.85 5.41 -7.95
C GLN A 74 -1.06 4.25 -8.93
N ASP A 75 -1.49 4.56 -10.15
CA ASP A 75 -1.72 3.55 -11.19
C ASP A 75 -0.42 2.90 -11.68
N ARG A 76 0.70 3.63 -11.62
CA ARG A 76 2.00 3.14 -12.10
C ARG A 76 2.83 2.47 -11.01
N PHE A 77 2.69 2.93 -9.77
CA PHE A 77 3.42 2.42 -8.63
C PHE A 77 2.46 1.98 -7.51
N PRO A 78 1.51 1.05 -7.79
CA PRO A 78 0.51 0.64 -6.82
C PRO A 78 1.11 -0.04 -5.58
N ALA A 79 2.12 -0.90 -5.73
CA ALA A 79 2.72 -1.60 -4.59
C ALA A 79 3.49 -0.62 -3.69
N LEU A 80 4.24 0.30 -4.30
CA LEU A 80 4.95 1.35 -3.57
C LEU A 80 3.97 2.33 -2.91
N SER A 81 2.86 2.67 -3.58
CA SER A 81 1.80 3.48 -2.96
C SER A 81 1.24 2.77 -1.74
N HIS A 82 0.94 1.46 -1.84
CA HIS A 82 0.41 0.68 -0.73
C HIS A 82 1.35 0.69 0.48
N LEU A 83 2.63 0.36 0.27
CA LEU A 83 3.65 0.43 1.34
C LEU A 83 3.62 1.79 2.04
N LEU A 84 3.52 2.89 1.30
CA LEU A 84 3.61 4.23 1.86
C LEU A 84 2.35 4.69 2.57
N THR A 85 1.18 4.38 2.03
CA THR A 85 -0.08 4.74 2.65
C THR A 85 -0.43 3.87 3.84
N SER A 86 0.05 2.61 3.88
CA SER A 86 -0.29 1.66 4.95
C SER A 86 0.74 1.64 6.07
N TYR A 87 2.03 1.83 5.79
CA TYR A 87 3.09 1.68 6.81
C TYR A 87 3.85 2.96 7.12
N PHE A 88 3.76 3.98 6.26
CA PHE A 88 4.50 5.25 6.41
C PHE A 88 3.58 6.48 6.34
N HIS A 89 2.37 6.31 6.87
CA HIS A 89 1.30 7.30 6.95
C HIS A 89 1.53 8.34 8.06
N GLN A 90 0.59 9.28 8.18
CA GLN A 90 0.71 10.44 9.09
C GLN A 90 0.71 10.04 10.58
N ASP A 91 0.05 8.94 10.91
CA ASP A 91 -0.09 8.42 12.27
C ASP A 91 0.98 7.38 12.62
N PHE A 92 2.05 7.33 11.82
CA PHE A 92 3.17 6.39 11.96
C PHE A 92 3.66 6.23 13.40
N SER A 93 3.82 7.33 14.15
CA SER A 93 4.34 7.29 15.52
C SER A 93 3.38 6.71 16.55
N LEU A 94 2.10 6.54 16.19
CA LEU A 94 1.11 5.86 17.04
C LEU A 94 1.21 4.34 16.90
N GLU A 95 1.60 3.86 15.72
CA GLU A 95 1.63 2.42 15.39
C GLU A 95 3.04 1.82 15.52
N TYR A 96 4.07 2.59 15.17
CA TYR A 96 5.44 2.10 15.08
C TYR A 96 6.41 2.99 15.87
N GLN A 97 7.27 2.35 16.65
CA GLN A 97 8.37 3.00 17.35
C GLN A 97 9.55 3.27 16.43
N SER A 98 9.65 2.55 15.30
CA SER A 98 10.72 2.72 14.34
C SER A 98 10.34 2.35 12.91
N ARG A 99 11.05 2.92 11.93
CA ARG A 99 10.86 2.59 10.50
C ARG A 99 11.18 1.13 10.21
N ARG A 100 12.11 0.55 10.97
CA ARG A 100 12.45 -0.87 10.86
C ARG A 100 11.29 -1.75 11.33
N GLU A 101 10.63 -1.40 12.43
CA GLU A 101 9.44 -2.11 12.89
C GLU A 101 8.32 -2.11 11.84
N ALA A 102 8.06 -0.98 11.19
CA ALA A 102 7.09 -0.90 10.10
C ALA A 102 7.46 -1.78 8.89
N ILE A 103 8.75 -1.84 8.53
CA ILE A 103 9.22 -2.74 7.45
C ILE A 103 9.12 -4.21 7.87
N ASP A 104 9.49 -4.55 9.11
CA ASP A 104 9.41 -5.91 9.62
C ASP A 104 7.93 -6.39 9.64
N ASP A 105 7.00 -5.50 10.02
CA ASP A 105 5.55 -5.77 9.98
C ASP A 105 5.05 -5.98 8.55
N TYR A 106 5.43 -5.10 7.61
CA TYR A 106 5.16 -5.25 6.17
C TYR A 106 5.64 -6.61 5.64
N LEU A 107 6.89 -6.98 5.92
CA LEU A 107 7.48 -8.25 5.49
C LEU A 107 6.77 -9.48 6.08
N SER A 108 6.17 -9.34 7.25
CA SER A 108 5.47 -10.43 7.95
C SER A 108 4.03 -10.63 7.50
N ILE A 109 3.37 -9.56 7.03
CA ILE A 109 1.95 -9.55 6.65
C ILE A 109 1.78 -9.72 5.14
N GLU A 110 2.55 -8.97 4.36
CA GLU A 110 2.35 -8.86 2.91
C GLU A 110 2.96 -10.04 2.17
N SER A 111 2.36 -10.40 1.03
CA SER A 111 2.80 -11.56 0.27
C SER A 111 4.17 -11.32 -0.38
N ARG A 112 4.90 -12.40 -0.68
CA ARG A 112 6.17 -12.31 -1.42
C ARG A 112 5.99 -11.62 -2.78
N GLU A 113 4.84 -11.82 -3.42
CA GLU A 113 4.51 -11.18 -4.70
C GLU A 113 4.39 -9.66 -4.57
N ASP A 114 3.79 -9.19 -3.46
CA ASP A 114 3.71 -7.75 -3.16
C ASP A 114 5.08 -7.15 -2.82
N GLN A 115 5.92 -7.91 -2.09
CA GLN A 115 7.29 -7.51 -1.76
C GLN A 115 8.16 -7.35 -3.03
N GLU A 116 8.10 -8.33 -3.93
CA GLU A 116 8.80 -8.31 -5.23
C GLU A 116 8.30 -7.17 -6.13
N ALA A 117 6.99 -6.87 -6.08
CA ALA A 117 6.41 -5.74 -6.81
C ALA A 117 6.96 -4.39 -6.30
N VAL A 118 7.08 -4.21 -4.98
CA VAL A 118 7.71 -3.00 -4.42
C VAL A 118 9.17 -2.89 -4.87
N ASP A 119 9.95 -3.98 -4.84
CA ASP A 119 11.35 -3.98 -5.29
C ASP A 119 11.49 -3.43 -6.72
N GLN A 120 10.68 -3.98 -7.64
CA GLN A 120 10.68 -3.61 -9.06
C GLN A 120 10.19 -2.17 -9.26
N GLU A 121 9.18 -1.75 -8.50
CA GLU A 121 8.63 -0.41 -8.58
C GLU A 121 9.61 0.66 -8.07
N VAL A 122 10.42 0.37 -7.06
CA VAL A 122 11.43 1.32 -6.55
C VAL A 122 12.44 1.69 -7.63
N ASP A 123 12.94 0.73 -8.43
CA ASP A 123 13.85 1.02 -9.54
C ASP A 123 13.19 1.92 -10.58
N GLY A 124 11.96 1.58 -10.99
CA GLY A 124 11.19 2.38 -11.94
C GLY A 124 10.85 3.79 -11.43
N PHE A 125 10.60 3.91 -10.12
CA PHE A 125 10.27 5.15 -9.44
C PHE A 125 11.48 6.08 -9.34
N LEU A 126 12.66 5.55 -8.99
CA LEU A 126 13.90 6.32 -8.94
C LEU A 126 14.35 6.78 -10.33
N ALA A 127 14.14 5.96 -11.37
CA ALA A 127 14.49 6.30 -12.74
C ALA A 127 13.71 7.49 -13.30
N VAL A 128 12.44 7.69 -12.91
CA VAL A 128 11.61 8.83 -13.36
C VAL A 128 11.71 10.07 -12.47
N ASN A 129 12.40 9.98 -11.31
CA ASN A 129 12.59 11.09 -10.36
C ASN A 129 14.09 11.34 -10.14
N THR A 130 14.72 12.03 -11.11
CA THR A 130 16.16 12.24 -11.15
C THR A 130 16.66 13.31 -10.19
N SER A 131 15.83 14.30 -9.85
CA SER A 131 16.15 15.31 -8.83
C SER A 131 15.56 14.93 -7.46
N ASP A 132 16.14 15.47 -6.40
CA ASP A 132 15.66 15.19 -5.03
C ASP A 132 14.33 15.90 -4.73
N ASP A 133 14.09 17.08 -5.31
CA ASP A 133 12.79 17.76 -5.23
C ASP A 133 11.70 16.94 -5.92
N ASP A 134 12.00 16.42 -7.12
CA ASP A 134 11.07 15.56 -7.85
C ASP A 134 10.74 14.28 -7.07
N LEU A 135 11.76 13.69 -6.46
CA LEU A 135 11.63 12.51 -5.62
C LEU A 135 10.75 12.83 -4.40
N LYS A 136 10.99 13.94 -3.71
CA LYS A 136 10.21 14.37 -2.54
C LYS A 136 8.74 14.59 -2.89
N ASP A 137 8.47 15.26 -4.01
CA ASP A 137 7.11 15.53 -4.47
C ASP A 137 6.37 14.25 -4.84
N ALA A 138 7.00 13.37 -5.63
CA ALA A 138 6.39 12.10 -6.03
C ALA A 138 6.13 11.18 -4.83
N ASN A 139 7.04 11.15 -3.84
CA ASN A 139 6.84 10.37 -2.62
C ASN A 139 5.64 10.86 -1.80
N ARG A 140 5.49 12.18 -1.67
CA ARG A 140 4.34 12.78 -0.98
C ARG A 140 3.04 12.47 -1.72
N VAL A 141 3.06 12.48 -3.05
CA VAL A 141 1.92 12.08 -3.89
C VAL A 141 1.54 10.61 -3.68
N LEU A 142 2.53 9.71 -3.57
CA LEU A 142 2.33 8.28 -3.27
C LEU A 142 1.97 8.00 -1.80
N GLY A 143 1.87 9.02 -0.95
CA GLY A 143 1.37 8.85 0.41
C GLY A 143 2.43 8.81 1.51
N LEU A 144 3.72 9.01 1.20
CA LEU A 144 4.74 9.15 2.25
C LEU A 144 4.41 10.36 3.12
N ARG A 145 4.33 10.16 4.44
CA ARG A 145 4.08 11.24 5.41
C ARG A 145 5.18 11.41 6.46
N ILE A 146 6.11 10.47 6.55
CA ILE A 146 7.27 10.60 7.43
C ILE A 146 8.51 11.05 6.66
N THR A 147 9.47 11.62 7.38
CA THR A 147 10.80 11.91 6.84
C THR A 147 11.70 10.66 6.87
N PRO A 148 12.75 10.60 6.05
CA PRO A 148 13.86 9.68 6.26
C PRO A 148 14.52 9.89 7.65
N PRO A 149 15.38 8.95 8.10
CA PRO A 149 16.33 9.21 9.19
C PRO A 149 17.19 10.46 8.94
N ASP A 150 17.61 11.16 10.00
CA ASP A 150 18.26 12.47 9.92
C ASP A 150 19.59 12.48 9.13
N ASP A 151 20.29 11.35 9.09
CA ASP A 151 21.56 11.14 8.42
C ASP A 151 21.43 10.48 7.04
N VAL A 152 20.20 10.22 6.58
CA VAL A 152 19.93 9.48 5.35
C VAL A 152 19.11 10.34 4.39
N THR A 153 19.59 10.48 3.15
CA THR A 153 18.81 11.17 2.10
C THR A 153 17.58 10.35 1.73
N LEU A 154 16.50 10.99 1.24
CA LEU A 154 15.31 10.27 0.80
C LEU A 154 15.62 9.23 -0.28
N ARG A 155 16.57 9.52 -1.17
CA ARG A 155 17.03 8.58 -2.20
C ARG A 155 17.74 7.38 -1.59
N GLN A 156 18.65 7.61 -0.66
CA GLN A 156 19.36 6.51 0.02
C GLN A 156 18.37 5.65 0.81
N TRP A 157 17.44 6.27 1.53
CA TRP A 157 16.43 5.54 2.28
C TRP A 157 15.55 4.64 1.39
N ARG A 158 15.24 5.07 0.16
CA ARG A 158 14.55 4.22 -0.84
C ARG A 158 15.37 3.00 -1.23
N LEU A 159 16.66 3.19 -1.48
CA LEU A 159 17.59 2.11 -1.81
C LEU A 159 17.79 1.16 -0.63
N ASP A 160 17.79 1.68 0.60
CA ASP A 160 17.93 0.87 1.81
C ASP A 160 16.70 -0.03 2.02
N ILE A 161 15.48 0.52 1.89
CA ILE A 161 14.24 -0.27 1.94
C ILE A 161 14.27 -1.37 0.86
N GLN A 162 14.63 -1.00 -0.38
CA GLN A 162 14.77 -1.95 -1.48
C GLN A 162 15.80 -3.05 -1.17
N GLY A 163 16.93 -2.69 -0.58
CA GLY A 163 17.96 -3.63 -0.15
C GLY A 163 17.46 -4.63 0.90
N ILE A 164 16.59 -4.18 1.82
CA ILE A 164 15.95 -5.04 2.83
C ILE A 164 15.01 -6.05 2.15
N LEU A 165 14.13 -5.59 1.25
CA LEU A 165 13.19 -6.45 0.51
C LEU A 165 13.94 -7.56 -0.25
N ARG A 166 14.95 -7.17 -1.04
CA ARG A 166 15.80 -8.11 -1.80
C ARG A 166 16.55 -9.10 -0.92
N HIS A 167 16.91 -8.70 0.30
CA HIS A 167 17.57 -9.61 1.23
C HIS A 167 16.59 -10.65 1.78
N HIS A 168 15.37 -10.23 2.12
CA HIS A 168 14.32 -11.09 2.61
C HIS A 168 13.89 -12.14 1.57
N GLU A 169 13.80 -11.77 0.29
CA GLU A 169 13.46 -12.69 -0.81
C GLU A 169 14.46 -13.85 -0.97
N ARG A 170 15.73 -13.66 -0.59
CA ARG A 170 16.77 -14.68 -0.73
C ARG A 170 16.83 -15.68 0.44
N GLN A 171 16.08 -15.42 1.51
CA GLN A 171 15.93 -16.35 2.64
C GLN A 171 14.73 -17.25 2.43
#